data_AF-A0A2T4K065-F1
#
_entry.id   AF-A0A2T4K065-F1
#
_cell.length_a   1.000
_cell.length_b   1.000
_cell.length_c   1.000
_cell.angle_alpha   90.00
_cell.angle_beta   90.00
_cell.angle_gamma   90.00
#
_symmetry.space_group_name_H-M   'P 1'
#
loop_
_entity.id
_entity.type
_entity.pdbx_description
1 polymer ?
#
loop_
_entity_poly.entity_id
_entity_poly.type
_entity_poly.pdbx_seq_one_letter_code
_entity_poly.pdbx_strand_id
1 'polypeptide(L)' 'MENRMTDRLALTLALLILGLLAADLGLLHGGGTLFLSRKLSQLVEYLAVWR' A
#
# COMPACT_ATOMS: atom_id res chain seq x y z
N MET A 1 -2.54 22.91 7.42
CA MET A 1 -2.96 22.01 8.51
C MET A 1 -2.09 20.78 8.41
N GLU A 2 -1.14 20.58 9.33
CA GLU A 2 -0.28 19.39 9.34
C GLU A 2 -1.11 18.19 9.83
N ASN A 3 -1.69 17.42 8.91
CA ASN A 3 -2.51 16.25 9.26
C ASN A 3 -1.62 15.03 9.48
N ARG A 4 -0.81 15.07 10.55
CA ARG A 4 0.10 13.95 10.95
C ARG A 4 -0.59 12.58 11.00
N MET A 5 -1.90 12.55 11.31
CA MET A 5 -2.69 11.32 11.34
C MET A 5 -2.87 10.72 9.93
N THR A 6 -3.16 11.54 8.91
CA THR A 6 -3.34 11.07 7.53
C THR A 6 -2.03 10.56 6.95
N ASP A 7 -0.92 11.27 7.20
CA ASP A 7 0.42 10.85 6.75
C ASP A 7 0.85 9.53 7.40
N ARG A 8 0.59 9.38 8.70
CA ARG A 8 0.92 8.15 9.43
C ARG A 8 0.07 6.97 8.95
N LEU A 9 -1.22 7.19 8.68
CA LEU A 9 -2.10 6.14 8.18
C LEU A 9 -1.70 5.72 6.75
N ALA A 10 -1.36 6.69 5.90
CA ALA A 10 -0.86 6.44 4.55
C ALA A 10 0.45 5.63 4.56
N LEU A 11 1.41 6.01 5.41
CA LEU A 11 2.64 5.25 5.62
C LEU A 11 2.39 3.84 6.13
N THR A 12 1.46 3.69 7.08
CA THR A 12 1.09 2.37 7.63
C THR A 12 0.47 1.47 6.56
N LEU A 13 -0.44 2.02 5.75
CA LEU A 13 -1.06 1.29 4.63
C LEU A 13 -0.03 0.90 3.56
N ALA A 14 0.89 1.82 3.21
CA ALA A 14 1.96 1.54 2.27
C ALA A 14 2.84 0.38 2.77
N LEU A 15 3.24 0.42 4.04
CA LEU A 15 4.06 -0.62 4.65
C LEU A 15 3.35 -1.98 4.69
N LEU A 16 2.06 -2.00 5.04
CA LEU A 16 1.25 -3.22 5.04
C LEU A 16 1.16 -3.83 3.64
N ILE A 17 0.84 -3.02 2.63
CA ILE A 17 0.69 -3.51 1.24
C ILE A 17 2.02 -4.06 0.72
N LEU A 18 3.14 -3.37 0.98
CA LEU A 18 4.47 -3.84 0.59
C LEU A 18 4.89 -5.12 1.32
N GLY A 19 4.60 -5.22 2.62
CA GLY A 19 4.86 -6.42 3.41
C GLY A 19 4.05 -7.63 2.92
N LEU A 20 2.77 -7.42 2.58
CA LEU A 20 1.92 -8.44 1.96
C LEU A 20 2.44 -8.86 0.58
N LEU A 21 2.95 -7.92 -0.22
CA LEU A 21 3.55 -8.21 -1.54
C LEU A 21 4.79 -9.09 -1.39
N ALA A 22 5.68 -8.74 -0.46
CA ALA A 22 6.86 -9.54 -0.17
C ALA A 22 6.49 -10.93 0.35
N ALA A 23 5.50 -11.03 1.23
CA ALA A 23 5.00 -12.31 1.73
C ALA A 23 4.35 -13.16 0.62
N ASP A 24 3.57 -12.54 -0.27
CA ASP A 24 2.92 -13.24 -1.38
C ASP A 24 3.93 -13.81 -2.38
N LEU A 25 4.95 -13.04 -2.73
CA LEU A 25 6.03 -13.48 -3.62
C LEU A 25 6.93 -14.54 -2.98
N GLY A 26 7.21 -14.42 -1.68
CA GLY A 26 8.11 -15.34 -0.97
C GLY A 26 7.46 -16.62 -0.46
N LEU A 27 6.17 -16.59 -0.08
CA LEU A 27 5.49 -17.68 0.62
C LEU A 27 4.28 -18.23 -0.15
N LEU A 28 3.61 -17.40 -0.96
CA LEU A 28 2.31 -17.73 -1.58
C LEU A 28 2.39 -17.82 -3.12
N HIS A 29 3.59 -17.94 -3.68
CA HIS A 29 3.86 -18.12 -5.12
C HIS A 29 3.31 -17.01 -6.03
N GLY A 30 3.03 -15.82 -5.48
CA GLY A 30 2.63 -14.65 -6.28
C GLY A 30 1.15 -14.58 -6.66
N GLY A 31 0.29 -15.47 -6.14
CA GLY A 31 -1.13 -15.53 -6.52
C GLY A 31 -1.92 -14.27 -6.20
N GLY A 32 -1.54 -13.54 -5.14
CA GLY A 32 -2.16 -12.28 -4.71
C GLY A 32 -1.50 -11.02 -5.28
N THR A 33 -0.39 -11.15 -6.02
CA THR A 33 0.48 -10.03 -6.40
C THR A 33 -0.25 -8.98 -7.23
N LEU A 34 -1.08 -9.38 -8.20
CA LEU A 34 -1.87 -8.45 -9.02
C LEU A 34 -2.93 -7.69 -8.21
N PHE A 35 -3.51 -8.34 -7.20
CA PHE A 35 -4.47 -7.68 -6.31
C PHE A 35 -3.76 -6.65 -5.42
N LEU A 36 -2.63 -7.03 -4.82
CA LEU A 36 -1.85 -6.16 -3.93
C LEU A 36 -1.23 -4.98 -4.68
N SER A 37 -0.71 -5.17 -5.89
CA SER A 37 -0.18 -4.09 -6.71
C SER A 37 -1.27 -3.08 -7.11
N ARG A 38 -2.49 -3.55 -7.40
CA ARG A 38 -3.64 -2.67 -7.62
C ARG A 38 -3.98 -1.86 -6.36
N LYS A 39 -3.94 -2.47 -5.18
CA LYS A 39 -4.15 -1.75 -3.90
C LYS A 39 -3.09 -0.68 -3.67
N LEU A 40 -1.83 -0.97 -3.99
CA LEU A 40 -0.75 0.02 -3.92
C LEU A 40 -1.02 1.19 -4.88
N SER A 41 -1.42 0.92 -6.12
CA SER A 41 -1.77 1.96 -7.10
C SER A 41 -2.93 2.84 -6.61
N GLN A 42 -3.96 2.25 -6.01
CA GLN A 42 -5.10 3.00 -5.44
C GLN A 42 -4.66 3.92 -4.28
N LEU A 43 -3.73 3.46 -3.44
CA LEU A 43 -3.19 4.27 -2.35
C LEU A 43 -2.37 5.45 -2.89
N VAL A 44 -1.56 5.23 -3.92
CA VAL A 44 -0.78 6.27 -4.59
C VAL A 44 -1.70 7.29 -5.26
N GLU A 45 -2.73 6.84 -5.97
CA GLU A 45 -3.71 7.72 -6.62
C GLU A 45 -4.47 8.56 -5.59
N TYR A 46 -4.91 7.94 -4.49
CA TYR A 46 -5.48 8.65 -3.36
C TYR A 46 -4.50 9.73 -2.88
N LEU A 47 -3.27 9.38 -2.49
CA LEU A 47 -2.26 10.34 -2.04
C LEU A 47 -2.00 11.47 -3.05
N ALA A 48 -2.00 11.16 -4.35
CA ALA A 48 -1.81 12.15 -5.40
C ALA A 48 -2.96 13.17 -5.49
N VAL A 49 -4.20 12.76 -5.19
CA VAL A 49 -5.38 13.65 -5.11
C VAL A 49 -5.33 14.53 -3.86
N TRP A 50 -4.84 14.01 -2.74
CA TRP A 50 -4.80 14.72 -1.45
C TRP A 50 -3.50 15.49 -1.18
N ARG A 51 -2.51 15.38 -2.07
CA ARG A 51 -1.31 16.23 -2.07
C ARG A 51 -1.66 17.64 -2.54
#